data_AF-A0A933WHD1-F1
#
_entry.id   AF-A0A933WHD1-F1
#
_cell.length_a   1.000
_cell.length_b   1.000
_cell.length_c   1.000
_cell.angle_alpha   90.00
_cell.angle_beta   90.00
_cell.angle_gamma   90.00
#
_symmetry.space_group_name_H-M   'P 1'
#
loop_
_entity.id
_entity.type
_entity.pdbx_description
1 polymer ?
#
loop_
_entity_poly.entity_id
_entity_poly.type
_entity_poly.pdbx_seq_one_letter_code
_entity_poly.pdbx_strand_id
1 'polypeptide(L)'
;MLDYLNDLLGKNCINGFFKKYISEKDVENGEIFDLINSDDFDVLCKKIGKSRVDKVMRDGIRPFIKSNLIKLRKRKPADKKLNELKEIFRVNEIEAEIITFLYVLDTVEIFDCHFTHSGNIDCFSTPAVLLNRVNELIGRSRTEVQRAFRGESISRNGLLDKQINSISLQDWVKEHLSGISAGRLAEQFCSEYKGESLNIEDHFIDPNEREILSDLLKRPNKEANILFYGEPGTGKTELAKSLASTLKKNLFIVNNKDNESPLASS
;
A
#
# COMPACT_ATOMS: atom_id res chain seq x y z
N MET A 1 -1.30 -14.59 -22.74
CA MET A 1 -0.29 -15.14 -21.80
C MET A 1 1.13 -15.04 -22.34
N LEU A 2 1.39 -15.20 -23.64
CA LEU A 2 2.74 -15.11 -24.21
C LEU A 2 3.14 -13.69 -24.63
N ASP A 3 2.23 -12.90 -25.23
CA ASP A 3 2.44 -11.45 -25.40
C ASP A 3 2.70 -10.76 -24.06
N TYR A 4 1.90 -11.14 -23.06
CA TYR A 4 2.06 -10.80 -21.65
C TYR A 4 3.46 -11.10 -21.08
N LEU A 5 4.08 -12.21 -21.47
CA LEU A 5 5.43 -12.53 -21.02
C LEU A 5 6.45 -11.66 -21.76
N ASN A 6 6.32 -11.54 -23.09
CA ASN A 6 7.24 -10.79 -23.95
C ASN A 6 7.40 -9.35 -23.49
N ASP A 7 6.30 -8.78 -23.02
CA ASP A 7 6.21 -7.46 -22.42
C ASP A 7 6.85 -7.41 -21.01
N LEU A 8 6.56 -8.39 -20.15
CA LEU A 8 7.04 -8.45 -18.75
C LEU A 8 8.55 -8.72 -18.59
N LEU A 9 9.13 -9.58 -19.44
CA LEU A 9 10.50 -10.07 -19.30
C LEU A 9 11.44 -9.53 -20.39
N GLY A 10 10.87 -8.90 -21.41
CA GLY A 10 11.54 -8.56 -22.66
C GLY A 10 11.70 -9.77 -23.57
N LYS A 11 11.48 -9.54 -24.87
CA LYS A 11 11.57 -10.56 -25.95
C LYS A 11 12.84 -11.41 -25.89
N ASN A 12 13.99 -10.79 -25.61
CA ASN A 12 15.28 -11.48 -25.51
C ASN A 12 15.35 -12.49 -24.35
N CYS A 13 14.75 -12.17 -23.21
CA CYS A 13 14.75 -13.03 -22.03
C CYS A 13 13.89 -14.28 -22.27
N ILE A 14 12.74 -14.10 -22.91
CA ILE A 14 11.82 -15.19 -23.24
C ILE A 14 12.36 -16.08 -24.33
N ASN A 15 12.94 -15.50 -25.37
CA ASN A 15 13.71 -16.26 -26.35
C ASN A 15 14.77 -17.13 -25.67
N GLY A 16 15.46 -16.62 -24.64
CA GLY A 16 16.41 -17.39 -23.84
C GLY A 16 15.80 -18.57 -23.07
N PHE A 17 14.56 -18.47 -22.60
CA PHE A 17 13.87 -19.60 -21.95
C PHE A 17 13.40 -20.64 -22.96
N PHE A 18 12.79 -20.22 -24.07
CA PHE A 18 12.25 -21.13 -25.07
C PHE A 18 13.34 -21.87 -25.86
N LYS A 19 14.47 -21.21 -26.20
CA LYS A 19 15.61 -21.84 -26.90
C LYS A 19 16.11 -23.12 -26.22
N LYS A 20 16.02 -23.22 -24.90
CA LYS A 20 16.46 -24.39 -24.12
C LYS A 20 15.58 -25.63 -24.29
N TYR A 21 14.38 -25.48 -24.87
CA TYR A 21 13.38 -26.53 -25.00
C TYR A 21 12.99 -26.81 -26.46
N ILE A 22 13.74 -26.27 -27.42
CA ILE A 22 13.64 -26.54 -28.86
C ILE A 22 14.66 -27.61 -29.22
N SER A 23 14.24 -28.66 -29.93
CA SER A 23 15.09 -29.78 -30.34
C SER A 23 15.62 -29.63 -31.77
N GLU A 24 16.68 -30.36 -32.14
CA GLU A 24 17.26 -30.33 -33.50
C GLU A 24 16.24 -30.67 -34.60
N LYS A 25 15.33 -31.62 -34.34
CA LYS A 25 14.21 -31.97 -35.25
C LYS A 25 13.22 -30.84 -35.46
N ASP A 26 13.09 -29.91 -34.51
CA ASP A 26 12.23 -28.75 -34.65
C ASP A 26 12.87 -27.71 -35.61
N VAL A 27 14.21 -27.66 -35.66
CA VAL A 27 15.00 -26.72 -36.47
C VAL A 27 15.10 -27.14 -37.94
N GLU A 28 15.14 -28.44 -38.23
CA GLU A 28 15.23 -28.97 -39.61
C GLU A 28 14.03 -28.59 -40.51
N ASN A 29 12.90 -28.18 -39.94
CA ASN A 29 11.71 -27.75 -40.68
C ASN A 29 11.76 -26.28 -41.17
N GLY A 30 12.92 -25.60 -41.10
CA GLY A 30 13.20 -24.30 -41.72
C GLY A 30 12.48 -23.09 -41.10
N GLU A 31 11.23 -23.24 -40.67
CA GLU A 31 10.39 -22.13 -40.22
C GLU A 31 10.67 -21.72 -38.77
N ILE A 32 11.21 -22.60 -37.91
CA ILE A 32 11.39 -22.30 -36.48
C ILE A 32 12.57 -21.36 -36.24
N PHE A 33 13.63 -21.42 -37.05
CA PHE A 33 14.78 -20.55 -36.88
C PHE A 33 14.44 -19.09 -37.18
N ASP A 34 13.62 -18.85 -38.21
CA ASP A 34 13.09 -17.52 -38.52
C ASP A 34 12.08 -17.08 -37.45
N LEU A 35 11.22 -17.97 -36.94
CA LEU A 35 10.24 -17.66 -35.88
C LEU A 35 10.86 -17.30 -34.53
N ILE A 36 11.99 -17.93 -34.17
CA ILE A 36 12.75 -17.56 -32.96
C ILE A 36 13.30 -16.12 -33.06
N ASN A 37 13.54 -15.65 -34.28
CA ASN A 37 14.11 -14.33 -34.56
C ASN A 37 13.08 -13.32 -35.06
N SER A 38 11.87 -13.74 -35.44
CA SER A 38 10.81 -12.90 -36.04
C SER A 38 9.73 -12.45 -35.05
N ASP A 39 9.89 -12.76 -33.76
CA ASP A 39 8.95 -12.42 -32.68
C ASP A 39 7.52 -12.98 -32.84
N ASP A 40 7.28 -13.94 -33.74
CA ASP A 40 5.95 -14.55 -33.94
C ASP A 40 5.78 -15.81 -33.05
N PHE A 41 5.59 -15.53 -31.76
CA PHE A 41 5.61 -16.54 -30.69
C PHE A 41 4.37 -17.43 -30.64
N ASP A 42 3.23 -16.98 -31.15
CA ASP A 42 2.03 -17.80 -31.25
C ASP A 42 2.23 -18.97 -32.22
N VAL A 43 2.96 -18.73 -33.31
CA VAL A 43 3.35 -19.78 -34.26
C VAL A 43 4.42 -20.70 -33.63
N LEU A 44 5.39 -20.14 -32.88
CA LEU A 44 6.39 -20.94 -32.16
C LEU A 44 5.76 -21.91 -31.16
N CYS A 45 4.80 -21.44 -30.34
CA CYS A 45 4.11 -22.26 -29.34
C CYS A 45 3.23 -23.35 -29.96
N LYS A 46 2.59 -23.07 -31.11
CA LYS A 46 1.86 -24.09 -31.87
C LYS A 46 2.78 -25.19 -32.39
N LYS A 47 4.00 -24.84 -32.82
CA LYS A 47 4.98 -25.80 -33.36
C LYS A 47 5.65 -26.68 -32.32
N ILE A 48 6.07 -26.13 -31.18
CA ILE A 48 6.77 -26.92 -30.14
C ILE A 48 5.82 -27.72 -29.24
N GLY A 49 4.52 -27.42 -29.29
CA GLY A 49 3.47 -28.19 -28.64
C GLY A 49 3.25 -27.85 -27.15
N LYS A 50 1.99 -28.02 -26.72
CA LYS A 50 1.48 -27.61 -25.39
C LYS A 50 2.30 -28.14 -24.21
N SER A 51 2.73 -29.41 -24.25
CA SER A 51 3.50 -30.02 -23.17
C SER A 51 4.86 -29.34 -22.94
N ARG A 52 5.53 -28.89 -24.00
CA ARG A 52 6.82 -28.19 -23.90
C ARG A 52 6.64 -26.75 -23.45
N VAL A 53 5.59 -26.08 -23.93
CA VAL A 53 5.20 -24.74 -23.45
C VAL A 53 4.95 -24.77 -21.94
N ASP A 54 4.20 -25.76 -21.44
CA ASP A 54 3.93 -25.90 -20.01
C ASP A 54 5.21 -26.10 -19.18
N LYS A 55 6.23 -26.79 -19.72
CA LYS A 55 7.54 -26.93 -19.09
C LYS A 55 8.31 -25.61 -19.04
N VAL A 56 8.32 -24.83 -20.12
CA VAL A 56 8.97 -23.51 -20.14
C VAL A 56 8.36 -22.58 -19.09
N MET A 57 7.03 -22.58 -18.97
CA MET A 57 6.31 -21.77 -17.98
C MET A 57 6.64 -22.16 -16.55
N ARG A 58 6.68 -23.47 -16.29
CA ARG A 58 6.90 -24.04 -14.96
C ARG A 58 8.35 -23.90 -14.49
N ASP A 59 9.31 -24.16 -15.39
CA ASP A 59 10.71 -24.38 -15.04
C ASP A 59 11.60 -23.17 -15.37
N GLY A 60 11.20 -22.35 -16.34
CA GLY A 60 11.93 -21.14 -16.72
C GLY A 60 11.34 -19.88 -16.07
N ILE A 61 10.11 -19.56 -16.46
CA ILE A 61 9.50 -18.27 -16.20
C ILE A 61 9.08 -18.10 -14.74
N ARG A 62 8.40 -19.10 -14.16
CA ARG A 62 7.94 -19.05 -12.77
C ARG A 62 9.09 -18.90 -11.74
N PRO A 63 10.19 -19.67 -11.82
CA PRO A 63 11.33 -19.50 -10.92
C PRO A 63 12.04 -18.15 -11.10
N PHE A 64 12.10 -17.63 -12.34
CA PHE A 64 12.69 -16.33 -12.63
C PHE A 64 11.92 -15.19 -11.94
N ILE A 65 10.60 -15.14 -12.13
CA ILE A 65 9.72 -14.17 -11.45
C ILE A 65 9.88 -14.29 -9.94
N LYS A 66 9.81 -15.51 -9.39
CA LYS A 66 9.99 -15.76 -7.95
C LYS A 66 11.35 -15.28 -7.43
N SER A 67 12.43 -15.51 -8.18
CA SER A 67 13.79 -15.10 -7.81
C SER A 67 13.96 -13.58 -7.82
N ASN A 68 13.33 -12.89 -8.76
CA ASN A 68 13.38 -11.42 -8.84
C ASN A 68 12.48 -10.77 -7.79
N LEU A 69 11.32 -11.35 -7.48
CA LEU A 69 10.51 -10.93 -6.32
C LEU A 69 11.28 -11.10 -5.00
N ILE A 70 12.04 -12.19 -4.84
CA ILE A 70 12.90 -12.39 -3.66
C ILE A 70 14.04 -11.36 -3.62
N LYS A 71 14.63 -11.01 -4.76
CA LYS A 71 15.67 -9.96 -4.83
C LYS A 71 15.09 -8.57 -4.54
N LEU A 72 13.87 -8.28 -5.00
CA LEU A 72 13.15 -7.04 -4.69
C LEU A 72 12.80 -6.96 -3.20
N ARG A 73 12.37 -8.08 -2.59
CA ARG A 73 12.18 -8.24 -1.14
C ARG A 73 13.45 -8.02 -0.30
N LYS A 74 14.66 -8.07 -0.89
CA LYS A 74 15.92 -7.80 -0.19
C LYS A 74 16.29 -6.31 -0.13
N ARG A 75 15.50 -5.41 -0.73
CA ARG A 75 15.72 -3.96 -0.66
C ARG A 75 15.23 -3.41 0.69
N LYS A 76 16.18 -3.20 1.60
CA LYS A 76 15.99 -2.74 2.99
C LYS A 76 15.26 -1.40 3.25
N PRO A 77 15.21 -0.40 2.33
CA PRO A 77 14.55 0.87 2.63
C PRO A 77 13.02 0.75 2.80
N ALA A 78 12.37 -0.14 2.04
CA ALA A 78 10.94 -0.39 2.14
C ALA A 78 10.57 -1.07 3.47
N ASP A 79 11.46 -1.88 4.04
CA ASP A 79 11.19 -2.65 5.26
C ASP A 79 10.96 -1.74 6.48
N LYS A 80 11.76 -0.67 6.64
CA LYS A 80 11.61 0.22 7.81
C LYS A 80 10.31 1.02 7.75
N LYS A 81 9.99 1.59 6.59
CA LYS A 81 8.77 2.40 6.39
C LYS A 81 7.52 1.53 6.42
N LEU A 82 7.58 0.32 5.88
CA LEU A 82 6.52 -0.67 6.00
C LEU A 82 6.35 -1.15 7.45
N ASN A 83 7.44 -1.33 8.21
CA ASN A 83 7.34 -1.67 9.64
C ASN A 83 6.67 -0.56 10.45
N GLU A 84 6.94 0.71 10.15
CA GLU A 84 6.21 1.84 10.78
C GLU A 84 4.70 1.76 10.50
N LEU A 85 4.29 1.40 9.27
CA LEU A 85 2.88 1.15 8.95
C LEU A 85 2.31 -0.03 9.74
N LYS A 86 3.07 -1.12 9.86
CA LYS A 86 2.69 -2.32 10.64
C LYS A 86 2.46 -2.01 12.10
N GLU A 87 3.31 -1.20 12.71
CA GLU A 87 3.21 -0.82 14.12
C GLU A 87 2.03 0.14 14.36
N ILE A 88 1.92 1.22 13.57
CA ILE A 88 0.93 2.28 13.79
C ILE A 88 -0.47 1.79 13.44
N PHE A 89 -0.64 1.13 12.29
CA PHE A 89 -1.95 0.73 11.77
C PHE A 89 -2.28 -0.73 12.01
N ARG A 90 -1.45 -1.45 12.78
CA ARG A 90 -1.62 -2.89 13.09
C ARG A 90 -1.75 -3.75 11.82
N VAL A 91 -0.96 -3.43 10.80
CA VAL A 91 -0.95 -4.16 9.52
C VAL A 91 -0.31 -5.54 9.75
N ASN A 92 -1.04 -6.61 9.42
CA ASN A 92 -0.52 -7.98 9.50
C ASN A 92 0.36 -8.34 8.28
N GLU A 93 0.99 -9.51 8.29
CA GLU A 93 1.92 -9.90 7.21
C GLU A 93 1.26 -10.02 5.82
N ILE A 94 0.02 -10.50 5.75
CA ILE A 94 -0.70 -10.63 4.48
C ILE A 94 -1.09 -9.24 3.96
N GLU A 95 -1.54 -8.36 4.85
CA GLU A 95 -1.84 -6.97 4.51
C GLU A 95 -0.59 -6.23 4.04
N ALA A 96 0.56 -6.46 4.68
CA ALA A 96 1.83 -5.89 4.27
C ALA A 96 2.28 -6.38 2.88
N GLU A 97 2.06 -7.66 2.57
CA GLU A 97 2.29 -8.22 1.23
C GLU A 97 1.39 -7.54 0.17
N ILE A 98 0.12 -7.29 0.48
CA ILE A 98 -0.83 -6.58 -0.39
C ILE A 98 -0.41 -5.12 -0.59
N ILE A 99 -0.08 -4.40 0.48
CA ILE A 99 0.39 -3.00 0.40
C ILE A 99 1.65 -2.91 -0.46
N THR A 100 2.61 -3.83 -0.25
CA THR A 100 3.83 -3.88 -1.06
C THR A 100 3.51 -4.13 -2.53
N PHE A 101 2.58 -5.06 -2.81
CA PHE A 101 2.14 -5.34 -4.18
C PHE A 101 1.52 -4.10 -4.85
N LEU A 102 0.58 -3.43 -4.17
CA LEU A 102 -0.05 -2.21 -4.69
C LEU A 102 0.95 -1.07 -4.87
N TYR A 103 1.89 -0.89 -3.95
CA TYR A 103 2.95 0.10 -4.09
C TYR A 103 3.81 -0.15 -5.33
N VAL A 104 4.19 -1.41 -5.57
CA VAL A 104 4.97 -1.79 -6.75
C VAL A 104 4.17 -1.60 -8.04
N LEU A 105 2.87 -1.95 -8.01
CA LEU A 105 1.95 -1.73 -9.12
C LEU A 105 1.88 -0.24 -9.50
N ASP A 106 1.80 0.64 -8.51
CA ASP A 106 1.66 2.09 -8.70
C ASP A 106 2.98 2.80 -9.06
N THR A 107 4.15 2.25 -8.71
CA THR A 107 5.44 2.96 -8.82
C THR A 107 6.37 2.46 -9.92
N VAL A 108 6.14 1.26 -10.42
CA VAL A 108 6.98 0.69 -11.47
C VAL A 108 6.20 0.78 -12.78
N GLU A 109 6.63 1.67 -13.65
CA GLU A 109 5.98 1.97 -14.94
C GLU A 109 5.75 0.73 -15.81
N ILE A 110 6.69 -0.23 -15.78
CA ILE A 110 6.53 -1.54 -16.42
C ILE A 110 5.31 -2.30 -15.86
N PHE A 111 5.08 -2.27 -14.55
CA PHE A 111 3.91 -2.92 -13.96
C PHE A 111 2.61 -2.15 -14.25
N ASP A 112 2.63 -0.81 -14.27
CA ASP A 112 1.47 0.00 -14.63
C ASP A 112 1.03 -0.25 -16.08
N CYS A 113 1.92 -0.13 -17.06
CA CYS A 113 1.60 -0.42 -18.47
C CYS A 113 1.00 -1.82 -18.70
N HIS A 114 1.43 -2.83 -17.91
CA HIS A 114 1.03 -4.24 -18.10
C HIS A 114 -0.17 -4.70 -17.26
N PHE A 115 -0.49 -4.02 -16.15
CA PHE A 115 -1.59 -4.42 -15.27
C PHE A 115 -2.75 -3.43 -15.22
N THR A 116 -2.61 -2.24 -15.81
CA THR A 116 -3.69 -1.24 -15.86
C THR A 116 -4.04 -0.82 -17.30
N HIS A 117 -3.09 -0.86 -18.25
CA HIS A 117 -3.30 -0.32 -19.61
C HIS A 117 -3.38 -1.35 -20.74
N SER A 118 -2.85 -2.57 -20.58
CA SER A 118 -2.95 -3.62 -21.61
C SER A 118 -4.23 -4.45 -21.43
N GLY A 119 -5.22 -4.26 -22.32
CA GLY A 119 -6.59 -4.81 -22.24
C GLY A 119 -6.77 -6.34 -22.26
N ASN A 120 -5.73 -7.14 -22.00
CA ASN A 120 -5.77 -8.60 -21.98
C ASN A 120 -5.20 -9.23 -20.68
N ILE A 121 -4.83 -8.42 -19.69
CA ILE A 121 -4.50 -8.87 -18.34
C ILE A 121 -5.53 -8.24 -17.42
N ASP A 122 -6.05 -9.03 -16.49
CA ASP A 122 -7.03 -8.56 -15.53
C ASP A 122 -6.49 -7.27 -14.87
N CYS A 123 -7.23 -6.17 -15.00
CA CYS A 123 -6.82 -4.86 -14.49
C CYS A 123 -6.72 -4.91 -12.95
N PHE A 124 -5.52 -4.96 -12.37
CA PHE A 124 -5.36 -5.13 -10.91
C PHE A 124 -5.78 -3.92 -10.10
N SER A 125 -5.93 -2.77 -10.76
CA SER A 125 -6.62 -1.62 -10.20
C SER A 125 -8.13 -1.90 -10.05
N THR A 126 -8.74 -2.89 -10.72
CA THR A 126 -10.13 -3.28 -10.44
C THR A 126 -10.23 -4.16 -9.19
N PRO A 127 -11.08 -3.81 -8.20
CA PRO A 127 -11.21 -4.57 -6.95
C PRO A 127 -11.52 -6.07 -7.15
N ALA A 128 -12.40 -6.39 -8.09
CA ALA A 128 -12.81 -7.77 -8.37
C ALA A 128 -11.64 -8.64 -8.88
N VAL A 129 -10.81 -8.07 -9.74
CA VAL A 129 -9.61 -8.71 -10.27
C VAL A 129 -8.60 -8.92 -9.15
N LEU A 130 -8.27 -7.85 -8.43
CA LEU A 130 -7.28 -7.88 -7.36
C LEU A 130 -7.60 -9.00 -6.37
N LEU A 131 -8.86 -9.06 -5.90
CA LEU A 131 -9.33 -10.07 -4.96
C LEU A 131 -9.27 -11.51 -5.48
N ASN A 132 -9.36 -11.70 -6.80
CA ASN A 132 -9.39 -13.03 -7.42
C ASN A 132 -8.02 -13.54 -7.85
N ARG A 133 -7.04 -12.65 -8.03
CA ARG A 133 -5.75 -12.99 -8.65
C ARG A 133 -4.54 -12.72 -7.76
N VAL A 134 -4.61 -11.75 -6.86
CA VAL A 134 -3.44 -11.36 -6.04
C VAL A 134 -2.93 -12.53 -5.19
N ASN A 135 -3.83 -13.43 -4.75
CA ASN A 135 -3.50 -14.62 -3.97
C ASN A 135 -2.49 -15.54 -4.70
N GLU A 136 -2.58 -15.64 -6.02
CA GLU A 136 -1.66 -16.45 -6.83
C GLU A 136 -0.26 -15.82 -6.89
N LEU A 137 -0.19 -14.48 -6.87
CA LEU A 137 1.06 -13.71 -6.94
C LEU A 137 1.79 -13.65 -5.59
N ILE A 138 1.05 -13.44 -4.50
CA ILE A 138 1.63 -13.39 -3.16
C ILE A 138 1.85 -14.79 -2.55
N GLY A 139 1.26 -15.83 -3.15
CA GLY A 139 1.40 -17.21 -2.71
C GLY A 139 0.59 -17.53 -1.45
N ARG A 140 -0.58 -16.89 -1.29
CA ARG A 140 -1.51 -17.06 -0.16
C ARG A 140 -2.82 -17.69 -0.62
N SER A 141 -3.63 -18.21 0.30
CA SER A 141 -4.97 -18.68 -0.04
C SER A 141 -5.91 -17.51 -0.34
N ARG A 142 -6.92 -17.75 -1.17
CA ARG A 142 -7.94 -16.74 -1.50
C ARG A 142 -8.70 -16.27 -0.26
N THR A 143 -8.93 -17.15 0.71
CA THR A 143 -9.63 -16.82 1.97
C THR A 143 -8.78 -15.91 2.86
N GLU A 144 -7.47 -16.13 2.94
CA GLU A 144 -6.53 -15.24 3.65
C GLU A 144 -6.53 -13.83 3.03
N VAL A 145 -6.43 -13.74 1.71
CA VAL A 145 -6.47 -12.46 0.98
C VAL A 145 -7.79 -11.73 1.20
N GLN A 146 -8.92 -12.41 1.05
CA GLN A 146 -10.24 -11.81 1.26
C GLN A 146 -10.41 -11.31 2.70
N ARG A 147 -9.88 -12.03 3.68
CA ARG A 147 -9.86 -11.56 5.08
C ARG A 147 -8.99 -10.32 5.25
N ALA A 148 -7.81 -10.26 4.63
CA ALA A 148 -6.94 -9.10 4.69
C ALA A 148 -7.63 -7.85 4.09
N PHE A 149 -8.30 -7.96 2.94
CA PHE A 149 -9.09 -6.85 2.39
C PHE A 149 -10.32 -6.49 3.22
N ARG A 150 -10.82 -7.38 4.08
CA ARG A 150 -11.90 -7.08 5.05
C ARG A 150 -11.37 -6.66 6.43
N GLY A 151 -10.06 -6.74 6.64
CA GLY A 151 -9.38 -6.42 7.88
C GLY A 151 -9.52 -4.94 8.22
N GLU A 152 -9.48 -4.64 9.51
CA GLU A 152 -9.61 -3.25 9.98
C GLU A 152 -8.46 -2.37 9.48
N SER A 153 -7.25 -2.91 9.36
CA SER A 153 -6.07 -2.15 8.96
C SER A 153 -6.16 -1.64 7.53
N ILE A 154 -6.40 -2.52 6.55
CA ILE A 154 -6.52 -2.10 5.14
C ILE A 154 -7.84 -1.38 4.85
N SER A 155 -8.96 -1.76 5.50
CA SER A 155 -10.28 -1.21 5.16
C SER A 155 -10.73 -0.01 5.99
N ARG A 156 -10.34 0.11 7.26
CA ARG A 156 -10.83 1.17 8.16
C ARG A 156 -9.80 2.26 8.40
N ASN A 157 -8.50 1.96 8.32
CA ASN A 157 -7.45 2.94 8.61
C ASN A 157 -7.04 3.80 7.40
N GLY A 158 -7.84 3.84 6.33
CA GLY A 158 -7.59 4.70 5.18
C GLY A 158 -6.24 4.45 4.50
N LEU A 159 -5.77 3.20 4.44
CA LEU A 159 -4.51 2.87 3.73
C LEU A 159 -4.70 2.77 2.22
N LEU A 160 -5.91 2.47 1.78
CA LEU A 160 -6.27 2.32 0.37
C LEU A 160 -7.18 3.46 -0.09
N ASP A 161 -6.98 3.90 -1.33
CA ASP A 161 -8.01 4.61 -2.08
C ASP A 161 -8.87 3.58 -2.81
N LYS A 162 -10.16 3.57 -2.50
CA LYS A 162 -11.14 2.62 -3.06
C LYS A 162 -12.24 3.41 -3.74
N GLN A 163 -12.23 3.40 -5.06
CA GLN A 163 -13.33 3.90 -5.87
C GLN A 163 -14.14 2.71 -6.41
N ILE A 164 -15.25 2.99 -7.11
CA ILE A 164 -16.16 1.95 -7.62
C ILE A 164 -15.42 0.92 -8.48
N ASN A 165 -14.46 1.36 -9.30
CA ASN A 165 -13.72 0.53 -10.25
C ASN A 165 -12.20 0.59 -10.07
N SER A 166 -11.69 1.29 -9.05
CA SER A 166 -10.27 1.40 -8.79
C SER A 166 -9.94 1.12 -7.32
N ILE A 167 -8.81 0.45 -7.09
CA ILE A 167 -8.21 0.25 -5.78
C ILE A 167 -6.70 0.50 -5.88
N SER A 168 -6.21 1.43 -5.08
CA SER A 168 -4.79 1.79 -5.03
C SER A 168 -4.40 2.18 -3.61
N LEU A 169 -3.13 2.50 -3.37
CA LEU A 169 -2.72 3.10 -2.10
C LEU A 169 -3.13 4.57 -2.03
N GLN A 170 -3.45 5.06 -0.84
CA GLN A 170 -3.55 6.51 -0.63
C GLN A 170 -2.20 7.20 -0.89
N ASP A 171 -2.24 8.45 -1.34
CA ASP A 171 -1.02 9.18 -1.73
C ASP A 171 -0.05 9.36 -0.56
N TRP A 172 -0.55 9.64 0.63
CA TRP A 172 0.29 9.73 1.83
C TRP A 172 1.01 8.41 2.15
N VAL A 173 0.42 7.26 1.82
CA VAL A 173 1.06 5.94 1.99
C VAL A 173 2.18 5.79 0.97
N LYS A 174 1.96 6.18 -0.28
CA LYS A 174 2.96 6.15 -1.35
C LYS A 174 4.15 7.08 -1.03
N GLU A 175 3.87 8.30 -0.56
CA GLU A 175 4.89 9.26 -0.11
C GLU A 175 5.71 8.73 1.07
N HIS A 176 5.04 8.07 2.03
CA HIS A 176 5.73 7.46 3.16
C HIS A 176 6.62 6.29 2.77
N LEU A 177 6.11 5.38 1.93
CA LEU A 177 6.85 4.21 1.46
C LEU A 177 8.02 4.59 0.54
N SER A 178 7.88 5.65 -0.26
CA SER A 178 8.97 6.19 -1.09
C SER A 178 10.03 6.95 -0.28
N GLY A 179 9.72 7.32 0.96
CA GLY A 179 10.59 8.14 1.80
C GLY A 179 10.61 9.62 1.41
N ILE A 180 9.67 10.06 0.57
CA ILE A 180 9.51 11.47 0.20
C ILE A 180 8.87 12.26 1.36
N SER A 181 8.12 11.59 2.24
CA SER A 181 7.52 12.25 3.40
C SER A 181 8.57 12.80 4.38
N ALA A 182 8.37 14.05 4.80
CA ALA A 182 9.16 14.65 5.87
C ALA A 182 8.75 14.06 7.24
N GLY A 183 9.73 13.76 8.08
CA GLY A 183 9.50 13.34 9.48
C GLY A 183 9.07 11.89 9.66
N ARG A 184 8.58 11.58 10.87
CA ARG A 184 8.01 10.26 11.22
C ARG A 184 6.56 10.18 10.78
N LEU A 185 6.07 8.97 10.50
CA LEU A 185 4.69 8.80 10.04
C LEU A 185 3.65 9.37 11.02
N ALA A 186 3.85 9.14 12.32
CA ALA A 186 2.96 9.65 13.36
C ALA A 186 2.82 11.18 13.31
N GLU A 187 3.89 11.90 12.97
CA GLU A 187 3.91 13.37 12.90
C GLU A 187 2.99 13.91 11.78
N GLN A 188 2.66 13.07 10.79
CA GLN A 188 1.72 13.45 9.74
C GLN A 188 0.26 13.48 10.23
N PHE A 189 -0.06 12.69 11.26
CA PHE A 189 -1.42 12.55 11.80
C PHE A 189 -1.60 13.31 13.11
N CYS A 190 -0.55 13.44 13.91
CA CYS A 190 -0.60 14.21 15.14
C CYS A 190 0.70 14.96 15.41
N SER A 191 0.57 16.14 15.99
CA SER A 191 1.71 16.94 16.46
C SER A 191 1.65 17.12 17.97
N GLU A 192 2.77 16.95 18.65
CA GLU A 192 2.89 17.31 20.07
C GLU A 192 2.83 18.84 20.21
N TYR A 193 1.90 19.32 21.02
CA TYR A 193 1.78 20.74 21.33
C TYR A 193 2.80 21.14 22.40
N LYS A 194 3.64 22.14 22.09
CA LYS A 194 4.69 22.68 22.98
C LYS A 194 4.56 24.18 23.26
N GLY A 195 3.43 24.78 22.89
CA GLY A 195 3.18 26.21 23.12
C GLY A 195 2.75 26.50 24.55
N GLU A 196 2.62 27.80 24.86
CA GLU A 196 2.08 28.27 26.13
C GLU A 196 0.56 28.05 26.18
N SER A 197 0.04 27.84 27.38
CA SER A 197 -1.40 27.77 27.65
C SER A 197 -1.78 28.80 28.70
N LEU A 198 -3.04 29.23 28.71
CA LEU A 198 -3.60 29.95 29.84
C LEU A 198 -3.57 29.10 31.13
N ASN A 199 -3.67 29.75 32.30
CA ASN A 199 -3.89 29.00 33.53
C ASN A 199 -5.32 28.47 33.53
N ILE A 200 -5.54 27.31 34.15
CA ILE A 200 -6.87 26.69 34.20
C ILE A 200 -7.88 27.58 34.96
N GLU A 201 -7.39 28.43 35.85
CA GLU A 201 -8.15 29.40 36.62
C GLU A 201 -8.69 30.57 35.80
N ASP A 202 -8.07 30.85 34.65
CA ASP A 202 -8.44 31.95 33.75
C ASP A 202 -9.63 31.58 32.84
N HIS A 203 -10.10 30.33 32.87
CA HIS A 203 -11.26 29.86 32.10
C HIS A 203 -12.57 30.05 32.88
N PHE A 204 -13.64 30.41 32.17
CA PHE A 204 -14.99 30.57 32.73
C PHE A 204 -15.67 29.21 32.99
N ILE A 205 -15.08 28.39 33.85
CA ILE A 205 -15.56 27.06 34.22
C ILE A 205 -15.79 27.03 35.72
N ASP A 206 -16.89 26.42 36.16
CA ASP A 206 -17.20 26.27 37.57
C ASP A 206 -16.06 25.52 38.30
N PRO A 207 -15.67 25.92 39.53
CA PRO A 207 -14.63 25.23 40.28
C PRO A 207 -14.89 23.73 40.46
N ASN A 208 -16.15 23.31 40.65
CA ASN A 208 -16.48 21.89 40.80
C ASN A 208 -16.29 21.12 39.49
N GLU A 209 -16.65 21.73 38.34
CA GLU A 209 -16.41 21.13 37.02
C GLU A 209 -14.91 20.96 36.75
N ARG A 210 -14.09 21.97 37.12
CA ARG A 210 -12.62 21.88 37.02
C ARG A 210 -12.05 20.74 37.84
N GLU A 211 -12.54 20.55 39.07
CA GLU A 211 -12.12 19.44 39.93
C GLU A 211 -12.48 18.08 39.31
N ILE A 212 -13.71 17.92 38.81
CA ILE A 212 -14.16 16.70 38.13
C ILE A 212 -13.27 16.39 36.91
N LEU A 213 -12.97 17.38 36.07
CA LEU A 213 -12.10 17.22 34.90
C LEU A 213 -10.69 16.77 35.30
N SER A 214 -10.12 17.40 36.34
CA SER A 214 -8.82 17.04 36.90
C SER A 214 -8.79 15.58 37.37
N ASP A 215 -9.82 15.17 38.11
CA ASP A 215 -9.94 13.83 38.67
C ASP A 215 -10.15 12.75 37.61
N LEU A 216 -10.92 13.05 36.57
CA LEU A 216 -11.09 12.15 35.43
C LEU A 216 -9.75 11.90 34.73
N LEU A 217 -8.96 12.95 34.52
CA LEU A 217 -7.70 12.88 33.77
C LEU A 217 -6.52 12.33 34.60
N LYS A 218 -6.55 12.41 35.94
CA LYS A 218 -5.48 11.88 36.82
C LYS A 218 -5.51 10.35 36.98
N ARG A 219 -6.62 9.68 36.68
CA ARG A 219 -6.79 8.24 36.93
C ARG A 219 -5.90 7.40 35.99
N PRO A 220 -4.94 6.61 36.51
CA PRO A 220 -3.96 5.90 35.68
C PRO A 220 -4.53 4.73 34.87
N ASN A 221 -5.68 4.17 35.26
CA ASN A 221 -6.27 2.97 34.64
C ASN A 221 -7.69 3.22 34.11
N LYS A 222 -8.04 4.48 33.80
CA LYS A 222 -9.36 4.81 33.24
C LYS A 222 -9.21 5.82 32.12
N GLU A 223 -9.39 5.34 30.90
CA GLU A 223 -9.46 6.18 29.71
C GLU A 223 -10.78 6.98 29.77
N ALA A 224 -10.69 8.30 29.70
CA ALA A 224 -11.83 9.20 29.70
C ALA A 224 -11.87 9.93 28.36
N ASN A 225 -12.99 9.80 27.64
CA ASN A 225 -13.27 10.59 26.45
C ASN A 225 -14.07 11.83 26.86
N ILE A 226 -13.48 13.01 26.66
CA ILE A 226 -14.08 14.29 27.04
C ILE A 226 -14.41 15.07 25.77
N LEU A 227 -15.67 15.49 25.64
CA LEU A 227 -16.14 16.34 24.55
C LEU A 227 -16.44 17.74 25.11
N PHE A 228 -15.64 18.72 24.69
CA PHE A 228 -15.94 20.13 24.96
C PHE A 228 -16.84 20.68 23.84
N TYR A 229 -18.04 21.18 24.17
CA TYR A 229 -19.01 21.71 23.21
C TYR A 229 -19.41 23.15 23.55
N GLY A 230 -19.85 23.92 22.55
CA GLY A 230 -20.26 25.33 22.68
C GLY A 230 -19.99 26.14 21.41
N GLU A 231 -20.32 27.43 21.42
CA GLU A 231 -20.14 28.35 20.27
C GLU A 231 -18.67 28.49 19.79
N PRO A 232 -18.39 28.74 18.51
CA PRO A 232 -17.04 29.03 18.03
C PRO A 232 -16.39 30.17 18.84
N GLY A 233 -15.12 30.03 19.19
CA GLY A 233 -14.39 31.06 19.95
C GLY A 233 -14.53 31.00 21.48
N THR A 234 -15.31 30.08 22.06
CA THR A 234 -15.47 29.96 23.53
C THR A 234 -14.29 29.28 24.26
N GLY A 235 -13.08 29.28 23.68
CA GLY A 235 -11.88 28.78 24.35
C GLY A 235 -11.75 27.26 24.54
N LYS A 236 -12.61 26.42 23.93
CA LYS A 236 -12.57 24.94 24.08
C LYS A 236 -11.19 24.30 23.84
N THR A 237 -10.52 24.69 22.75
CA THR A 237 -9.18 24.19 22.43
C THR A 237 -8.15 24.67 23.45
N GLU A 238 -8.30 25.91 23.93
CA GLU A 238 -7.41 26.50 24.93
C GLU A 238 -7.57 25.85 26.31
N LEU A 239 -8.80 25.46 26.66
CA LEU A 239 -9.11 24.67 27.84
C LEU A 239 -8.40 23.32 27.81
N ALA A 240 -8.43 22.60 26.68
CA ALA A 240 -7.73 21.34 26.54
C ALA A 240 -6.20 21.48 26.74
N LYS A 241 -5.60 22.56 26.20
CA LYS A 241 -4.18 22.89 26.44
C LYS A 241 -3.88 23.18 27.90
N SER A 242 -4.72 24.01 28.53
CA SER A 242 -4.56 24.40 29.93
C SER A 242 -4.64 23.18 30.85
N LEU A 243 -5.61 22.28 30.63
CA LEU A 243 -5.73 21.03 31.37
C LEU A 243 -4.50 20.13 31.22
N ALA A 244 -3.99 19.95 29.99
CA ALA A 244 -2.80 19.14 29.75
C ALA A 244 -1.56 19.72 30.45
N SER A 245 -1.38 21.05 30.35
CA SER A 245 -0.29 21.78 31.01
C SER A 245 -0.35 21.66 32.54
N THR A 246 -1.52 21.95 33.14
CA THR A 246 -1.74 21.84 34.59
C THR A 246 -1.49 20.43 35.11
N LEU A 247 -1.85 19.40 34.33
CA LEU A 247 -1.69 18.00 34.70
C LEU A 247 -0.33 17.40 34.27
N LYS A 248 0.55 18.19 33.65
CA LYS A 248 1.85 17.76 33.11
C LYS A 248 1.74 16.54 32.18
N LYS A 249 0.72 16.55 31.31
CA LYS A 249 0.51 15.52 30.28
C LYS A 249 0.91 16.03 28.92
N ASN A 250 1.45 15.14 28.09
CA ASN A 250 1.72 15.45 26.69
C ASN A 250 0.39 15.65 25.96
N LEU A 251 0.26 16.78 25.26
CA LEU A 251 -0.89 17.08 24.42
C LEU A 251 -0.53 16.80 22.96
N PHE A 252 -1.31 15.95 22.31
CA PHE A 252 -1.22 15.71 20.88
C PHE A 252 -2.44 16.30 20.18
N ILE A 253 -2.19 17.13 19.18
CA ILE A 253 -3.20 17.68 18.28
C ILE A 253 -3.28 16.77 17.07
N VAL A 254 -4.47 16.31 16.71
CA VAL A 254 -4.69 15.54 15.48
C VAL A 254 -4.79 16.52 14.31
N ASN A 255 -3.94 16.33 13.31
CA ASN A 255 -3.92 17.16 12.11
C ASN A 255 -5.06 16.72 11.20
N ASN A 256 -6.06 17.59 10.99
CA ASN A 256 -7.04 17.37 9.93
C ASN A 256 -6.40 17.76 8.59
N LYS A 257 -6.15 16.77 7.72
CA LYS A 257 -5.75 16.99 6.33
C LYS A 257 -6.95 17.18 5.40
N ASP A 258 -8.04 17.79 5.88
CA ASP A 258 -9.20 18.10 5.05
C ASP A 258 -9.05 19.50 4.42
N ASN A 259 -8.64 19.51 3.14
CA ASN A 259 -9.05 20.46 2.10
C ASN A 259 -9.13 21.97 2.46
N GLU A 260 -8.04 22.59 2.92
CA GLU A 260 -7.83 24.00 2.59
C GLU A 260 -7.25 24.08 1.17
N SER A 261 -8.13 24.19 0.17
CA SER A 261 -7.73 24.71 -1.14
C SER A 261 -7.23 26.16 -0.92
N PRO A 262 -5.97 26.50 -1.22
CA PRO A 262 -5.46 27.84 -1.02
C PRO A 262 -5.88 28.74 -2.18
N LEU A 263 -7.17 29.02 -2.35
CA LEU A 263 -7.67 29.97 -3.36
C LEU A 263 -8.99 30.62 -2.89
N ALA A 264 -8.86 31.69 -2.09
CA ALA A 264 -9.65 32.93 -2.20
C ALA A 264 -9.24 33.91 -1.09
N SER A 265 -8.05 34.49 -1.23
CA SER A 265 -7.77 35.82 -0.66
C SER A 265 -6.95 36.60 -1.67
N SER A 266 -7.65 37.37 -2.49
CA SER A 266 -7.27 38.63 -3.17
C SER A 266 -8.37 38.97 -4.19
#